data_AF-A0A8E6ICV8-F1
#
_entry.id   AF-A0A8E6ICV8-F1
#
_cell.length_a   1.000
_cell.length_b   1.000
_cell.length_c   1.000
_cell.angle_alpha   90.00
_cell.angle_beta   90.00
_cell.angle_gamma   90.00
#
_symmetry.space_group_name_H-M   'P 1'
#
loop_
_entity.id
_entity.type
_entity.pdbx_description
1 polymer ?
#
loop_
_entity_poly.entity_id
_entity_poly.type
_entity_poly.pdbx_seq_one_letter_code
_entity_poly.pdbx_strand_id
1 'polypeptide(L)'
;MVRAGELEPGAVSEEQFWLLVDISPIHSEKIILALKDYFVSGYSRKVVCERHGMSGGYLSTSVNRLNFISRNVHKLAGYYSHHE
;
A
#
# COMPACT_ATOMS: atom_id res chain seq x y z
N MET A 1 -1.33 -17.41 0.99
CA MET A 1 -0.46 -16.95 2.09
C MET A 1 0.18 -15.64 1.66
N VAL A 2 -0.08 -14.56 2.40
CA VAL A 2 0.55 -13.25 2.19
C VAL A 2 2.02 -13.37 2.59
N ARG A 3 2.96 -12.84 1.78
CA ARG A 3 4.39 -12.89 2.13
C ARG A 3 4.67 -11.95 3.31
N ALA A 4 5.71 -12.24 4.09
CA ALA A 4 6.11 -11.35 5.18
C ALA A 4 6.34 -9.91 4.66
N GLY A 5 5.72 -8.93 5.31
CA GLY A 5 5.77 -7.52 4.92
C GLY A 5 4.91 -7.13 3.71
N GLU A 6 4.08 -8.02 3.17
CA GLU A 6 3.10 -7.69 2.15
C GLU A 6 1.78 -7.21 2.78
N LEU A 7 1.17 -6.20 2.19
CA LEU A 7 -0.03 -5.54 2.72
C LEU A 7 -1.27 -6.37 2.38
N GLU A 8 -2.13 -6.56 3.37
CA GLU A 8 -3.43 -7.20 3.20
C GLU A 8 -4.52 -6.14 2.92
N PRO A 9 -5.33 -6.30 1.86
CA PRO A 9 -6.40 -5.35 1.56
C PRO A 9 -7.42 -5.26 2.69
N GLY A 10 -7.72 -4.04 3.14
CA GLY A 10 -8.68 -3.78 4.23
C GLY A 10 -8.13 -4.02 5.64
N ALA A 11 -6.84 -4.36 5.77
CA ALA A 11 -6.21 -4.64 7.06
C ALA A 11 -5.05 -3.69 7.38
N VAL A 12 -4.72 -2.75 6.49
CA VAL A 12 -3.67 -1.75 6.74
C VAL A 12 -4.26 -0.57 7.52
N SER A 13 -3.66 -0.20 8.64
CA SER A 13 -4.09 0.99 9.39
C SER A 13 -3.83 2.26 8.58
N GLU A 14 -4.64 3.29 8.80
CA GLU A 14 -4.49 4.55 8.07
C GLU A 14 -3.11 5.20 8.30
N GLU A 15 -2.60 5.15 9.54
CA GLU A 15 -1.28 5.68 9.88
C GLU A 15 -0.16 4.92 9.15
N GLN A 16 -0.18 3.59 9.17
CA GLN A 16 0.80 2.78 8.44
C GLN A 16 0.77 3.09 6.93
N PHE A 17 -0.44 3.26 6.37
CA PHE A 17 -0.61 3.61 4.97
C PHE A 17 0.05 4.96 4.63
N TRP A 18 -0.20 6.01 5.42
CA TRP A 18 0.39 7.32 5.18
C TRP A 18 1.91 7.32 5.32
N LEU A 19 2.46 6.65 6.33
CA LEU A 19 3.92 6.49 6.48
C LEU A 19 4.55 5.81 5.26
N LEU A 20 3.90 4.78 4.71
CA LEU A 20 4.36 4.10 3.50
C LEU A 20 4.26 4.99 2.26
N VAL A 21 3.23 5.83 2.16
CA VAL A 21 3.07 6.80 1.07
C VAL A 21 4.15 7.87 1.13
N ASP A 22 4.44 8.41 2.32
CA ASP A 22 5.43 9.49 2.52
C ASP A 22 6.84 9.10 2.05
N ILE A 23 7.24 7.84 2.28
CA ILE A 23 8.52 7.31 1.83
C ILE A 23 8.48 6.76 0.40
N SER A 24 7.31 6.77 -0.24
CA SER A 24 7.14 6.24 -1.59
C SER A 24 7.35 7.30 -2.68
N PRO A 25 7.84 6.90 -3.85
CA PRO A 25 7.84 7.74 -5.06
C PRO A 25 6.44 7.76 -5.74
N ILE A 26 5.34 7.76 -4.97
CA ILE A 26 3.96 7.85 -5.47
C ILE A 26 3.43 9.23 -5.09
N HIS A 27 3.28 10.11 -6.07
CA HIS A 27 2.84 11.51 -5.83
C HIS A 27 1.46 11.83 -6.41
N SER A 28 0.88 10.92 -7.19
CA SER A 28 -0.45 11.13 -7.75
C SER A 28 -1.50 10.95 -6.65
N GLU A 29 -2.17 12.04 -6.28
CA GLU A 29 -3.26 12.03 -5.30
C GLU A 29 -4.33 10.98 -5.64
N LYS A 30 -4.74 10.91 -6.92
CA LYS A 30 -5.66 9.89 -7.43
C LYS A 30 -5.19 8.46 -7.11
N ILE A 31 -3.91 8.16 -7.29
CA ILE A 31 -3.37 6.82 -6.96
C ILE A 31 -3.33 6.60 -5.46
N ILE A 32 -2.90 7.61 -4.69
CA ILE A 32 -2.85 7.53 -3.23
C ILE A 32 -4.24 7.21 -2.68
N LEU A 33 -5.27 7.93 -3.11
CA LEU A 33 -6.66 7.68 -2.70
C LEU A 33 -7.15 6.30 -3.15
N ALA A 34 -6.81 5.85 -4.36
CA ALA A 34 -7.16 4.51 -4.83
C ALA A 34 -6.47 3.40 -3.99
N LEU A 35 -5.21 3.59 -3.60
CA LEU A 35 -4.49 2.67 -2.73
C LEU A 35 -5.04 2.68 -1.30
N LYS A 36 -5.46 3.84 -0.78
CA LYS A 36 -6.15 3.95 0.52
C LYS A 36 -7.47 3.19 0.51
N ASP A 37 -8.28 3.39 -0.53
CA ASP A 37 -9.55 2.67 -0.72
C ASP A 37 -9.33 1.14 -0.75
N TYR A 38 -8.24 0.69 -1.39
CA TYR A 38 -7.91 -0.74 -1.48
C TYR A 38 -7.35 -1.32 -0.17
N PHE A 39 -6.32 -0.69 0.40
CA PHE A 39 -5.56 -1.24 1.53
C PHE A 39 -6.15 -0.91 2.90
N VAL A 40 -6.74 0.26 3.06
CA VAL A 40 -7.34 0.70 4.33
C VAL A 40 -8.83 0.39 4.35
N SER A 41 -9.57 0.79 3.31
CA SER A 41 -11.03 0.61 3.28
C SER A 41 -11.48 -0.78 2.77
N GLY A 42 -10.57 -1.58 2.21
CA GLY A 42 -10.86 -2.96 1.78
C GLY A 42 -11.75 -3.06 0.54
N TYR A 43 -11.91 -1.98 -0.25
CA TYR A 43 -12.69 -2.06 -1.47
C TYR A 43 -12.04 -3.00 -2.49
N SER A 44 -12.87 -3.77 -3.19
CA SER A 44 -12.38 -4.68 -4.23
C SER A 44 -11.68 -3.91 -5.35
N ARG A 45 -10.73 -4.57 -6.04
CA ARG A 45 -10.02 -3.97 -7.20
C ARG A 45 -10.96 -3.39 -8.24
N LYS A 46 -12.10 -4.06 -8.49
CA LYS A 46 -13.12 -3.61 -9.45
C LYS A 46 -13.70 -2.26 -9.02
N VAL A 47 -14.16 -2.17 -7.77
CA VAL A 47 -14.76 -0.94 -7.21
C VAL A 47 -13.76 0.21 -7.21
N VAL A 48 -12.50 -0.04 -6.84
CA VAL A 48 -11.44 0.98 -6.85
C VAL A 48 -11.16 1.47 -8.27
N CYS A 49 -11.03 0.55 -9.24
CA CYS A 49 -10.81 0.92 -10.64
C CYS A 49 -11.96 1.75 -11.20
N GLU A 50 -13.20 1.39 -10.89
CA GLU A 50 -14.41 2.13 -11.32
C GLU A 50 -14.46 3.52 -10.69
N ARG A 51 -14.33 3.62 -9.36
CA ARG A 51 -14.44 4.89 -8.62
C ARG A 51 -13.38 5.91 -9.04
N HIS A 52 -12.17 5.44 -9.28
CA HIS A 52 -11.06 6.32 -9.65
C HIS A 52 -10.86 6.41 -11.17
N GLY A 53 -11.62 5.68 -12.00
CA GLY A 53 -11.40 5.65 -13.45
C GLY A 53 -9.97 5.20 -13.80
N MET A 54 -9.57 4.04 -13.27
CA MET A 54 -8.25 3.43 -13.46
C MET A 54 -8.38 2.07 -14.14
N SER A 55 -7.36 1.68 -14.91
CA SER A 55 -7.28 0.30 -15.39
C SER A 55 -6.79 -0.64 -14.30
N GLY A 56 -7.22 -1.90 -14.34
CA GLY A 56 -6.76 -2.93 -13.41
C GLY A 56 -5.24 -3.15 -13.44
N GLY A 57 -4.62 -2.99 -14.61
CA GLY A 57 -3.16 -3.03 -14.76
C GLY A 57 -2.47 -1.88 -14.04
N TYR A 58 -3.02 -0.67 -14.12
CA TYR A 58 -2.43 0.49 -13.43
C TYR A 58 -2.55 0.36 -11.91
N LEU A 59 -3.72 -0.06 -11.42
CA LEU A 59 -3.90 -0.37 -9.99
C LEU A 59 -2.93 -1.45 -9.52
N SER A 60 -2.77 -2.53 -10.30
CA SER A 60 -1.86 -3.64 -9.96
C SER A 60 -0.40 -3.18 -9.84
N THR A 61 0.06 -2.33 -10.76
CA THR A 61 1.40 -1.75 -10.72
C THR A 61 1.60 -0.89 -9.46
N SER A 62 0.63 -0.05 -9.11
CA SER A 62 0.67 0.78 -7.91
C SER A 62 0.66 -0.04 -6.62
N VAL A 63 -0.18 -1.09 -6.55
CA VAL A 63 -0.23 -2.05 -5.44
C VAL A 63 1.12 -2.75 -5.27
N ASN A 64 1.72 -3.21 -6.36
CA ASN A 64 3.02 -3.88 -6.33
C ASN A 64 4.14 -2.94 -5.85
N ARG A 65 4.09 -1.66 -6.23
CA ARG A 65 5.06 -0.65 -5.76
C ARG A 65 4.94 -0.42 -4.25
N LEU A 66 3.73 -0.24 -3.72
CA LEU A 66 3.55 -0.05 -2.28
C LEU A 66 3.94 -1.30 -1.49
N ASN A 67 3.59 -2.49 -1.99
CA ASN A 67 4.02 -3.77 -1.40
C ASN A 67 5.53 -3.96 -1.43
N PHE A 68 6.23 -3.48 -2.46
CA PHE A 68 7.69 -3.49 -2.48
C PHE A 68 8.28 -2.65 -1.35
N ILE A 69 7.74 -1.46 -1.10
CA ILE A 69 8.17 -0.58 -0.01
C ILE A 69 7.89 -1.24 1.33
N SER A 70 6.67 -1.73 1.55
CA SER A 70 6.28 -2.42 2.78
C SER A 70 7.19 -3.61 3.12
N ARG A 71 7.57 -4.43 2.13
CA ARG A 71 8.54 -5.52 2.34
C ARG A 71 9.93 -5.03 2.73
N ASN A 72 10.37 -3.88 2.21
CA ASN A 72 11.65 -3.29 2.61
C ASN A 72 11.55 -2.71 4.02
N VAL A 73 10.46 -2.02 4.37
CA VAL A 73 10.20 -1.54 5.73
C VAL A 73 10.19 -2.69 6.73
N HIS A 74 9.55 -3.81 6.41
CA HIS A 74 9.56 -5.00 7.27
C HIS A 74 10.97 -5.53 7.53
N LYS A 75 11.85 -5.54 6.52
CA LYS A 75 13.28 -5.90 6.70
C LYS A 75 14.03 -4.85 7.51
N LEU A 76 13.75 -3.57 7.27
CA LEU A 76 14.38 -2.45 7.98
C LEU A 76 14.01 -2.45 9.46
N ALA A 77 12.78 -2.82 9.80
CA ALA A 77 12.31 -2.88 11.19
C ALA A 77 13.26 -3.69 12.09
N GLY A 78 13.85 -4.77 11.57
CA GLY A 78 14.85 -5.58 12.29
C GLY A 78 16.09 -4.81 12.75
N TYR A 79 16.49 -3.75 12.04
CA TYR A 79 17.61 -2.88 12.42
C TYR A 79 17.22 -1.83 13.47
N TYR A 80 15.93 -1.51 13.60
CA TYR A 80 15.41 -0.50 14.53
C TYR A 80 14.78 -1.12 15.78
N SER A 81 14.51 -2.43 15.78
CA SER A 81 13.98 -3.17 16.92
C SER A 81 15.01 -3.47 18.02
N HIS A 82 16.25 -2.95 17.89
CA HIS A 82 17.31 -3.07 18.88
C HIS A 82 17.86 -1.69 19.25
N HIS A 83 17.10 -0.96 20.06
CA HIS A 83 17.59 0.18 20.83
C HIS A 83 16.84 0.21 22.17
N GLU A 84 17.35 -0.55 23.13
CA GLU A 84 17.31 -0.21 24.56
C GLU A 84 18.66 0.39 24.95
#